data_AF-A0A1I3FKL1-F1
#
_entry.id   AF-A0A1I3FKL1-F1
#
_cell.length_a   1.000
_cell.length_b   1.000
_cell.length_c   1.000
_cell.angle_alpha   90.00
_cell.angle_beta   90.00
_cell.angle_gamma   90.00
#
_symmetry.space_group_name_H-M   'P 1'
#
loop_
_entity.id
_entity.type
_entity.pdbx_description
1 polymer ?
#
loop_
_entity_poly.entity_id
_entity_poly.type
_entity_poly.pdbx_seq_one_letter_code
_entity_poly.pdbx_strand_id
1 'polypeptide(L)'
;MVYKIRVILDAKESIFRDISIKDKQTLWNLHLGIKSAFSLPGDELSSFFFSDNDWNELQAVPLEDMSDDGDGEIMSDIYLNEGFPEIGAKMRFTYGFMDLWEFFCELLEEEPEKPAVIYPITIFRFGKVPLKAPNKSGSSNSKVVKLPTAEMNFDDLDDVDFKEDTDDFDDDEDDFDDGYNDEIEEDI
;
A
#
# COMPACT_ATOMS: atom_id res chain seq x y z
N MET A 1 25.73 -4.97 -4.53
CA MET A 1 26.08 -4.05 -3.41
C MET A 1 25.06 -4.21 -2.30
N VAL A 2 25.28 -3.57 -1.16
CA VAL A 2 24.32 -3.55 -0.05
C VAL A 2 23.90 -2.11 0.18
N TYR A 3 22.59 -1.91 0.18
CA TYR A 3 21.94 -0.64 0.45
C TYR A 3 21.64 -0.52 1.93
N LYS A 4 21.87 0.67 2.48
CA LYS A 4 21.43 1.06 3.81
C LYS A 4 20.27 2.03 3.66
N ILE A 5 19.08 1.52 3.92
CA ILE A 5 17.82 2.28 3.82
C ILE A 5 17.39 2.67 5.23
N ARG A 6 17.18 3.96 5.44
CA ARG A 6 16.53 4.46 6.65
C ARG A 6 15.03 4.46 6.44
N VAL A 7 14.32 3.84 7.37
CA VAL A 7 12.87 3.74 7.39
C VAL A 7 12.38 4.47 8.64
N ILE A 8 11.60 5.52 8.45
CA ILE A 8 11.10 6.42 9.49
C ILE A 8 9.60 6.22 9.58
N LEU A 9 9.08 5.92 10.76
CA LEU A 9 7.63 5.85 11.00
C LEU A 9 7.05 7.26 11.09
N ASP A 10 5.96 7.54 10.37
CA ASP A 10 5.21 8.78 10.56
C ASP A 10 4.51 8.78 11.92
N ALA A 11 5.17 9.39 12.89
CA ALA A 11 4.68 9.55 14.25
C ALA A 11 5.13 10.90 14.82
N LYS A 12 4.44 11.35 15.86
CA LYS A 12 4.87 12.54 16.63
C LYS A 12 6.24 12.37 17.28
N GLU A 13 6.59 11.14 17.64
CA GLU A 13 7.89 10.79 18.17
C GLU A 13 8.81 10.32 17.05
N SER A 14 10.11 10.62 17.14
CA SER A 14 11.08 10.14 16.17
C SER A 14 11.33 8.64 16.37
N ILE A 15 10.86 7.82 15.43
CA ILE A 15 11.02 6.36 15.44
C ILE A 15 11.54 5.95 14.06
N PHE A 16 12.73 5.35 14.01
CA PHE A 16 13.30 4.90 12.73
C PHE A 16 14.21 3.68 12.88
N ARG A 17 14.41 2.99 11.76
CA ARG A 17 15.25 1.80 11.62
C ARG A 17 16.16 2.00 10.42
N ASP A 18 17.42 1.60 10.55
CA ASP A 18 18.29 1.46 9.39
C ASP A 18 18.36 -0.02 9.02
N ILE A 19 17.97 -0.33 7.80
CA ILE A 19 17.90 -1.70 7.26
C ILE A 19 18.97 -1.82 6.18
N SER A 20 19.84 -2.81 6.31
CA SER A 20 20.73 -3.22 5.25
C SER A 20 20.08 -4.31 4.41
N ILE A 21 20.11 -4.16 3.09
CA ILE A 21 19.49 -5.05 2.11
C ILE A 21 20.34 -5.11 0.84
N LYS A 22 20.35 -6.22 0.10
CA LYS A 22 21.11 -6.27 -1.17
C LYS A 22 20.39 -5.48 -2.25
N ASP A 23 21.15 -4.84 -3.13
CA ASP A 23 20.65 -4.13 -4.32
C ASP A 23 19.84 -5.02 -5.27
N LYS A 24 20.20 -6.31 -5.34
CA LYS A 24 19.52 -7.34 -6.15
C LYS A 24 18.36 -8.03 -5.44
N GLN A 25 18.00 -7.62 -4.23
CA GLN A 25 16.74 -8.04 -3.62
C GLN A 25 15.61 -7.16 -4.13
N THR A 26 14.37 -7.57 -3.90
CA THR A 26 13.18 -6.85 -4.40
C THR A 26 12.52 -6.04 -3.30
N LEU A 27 11.61 -5.13 -3.67
CA LEU A 27 10.82 -4.36 -2.69
C LEU A 27 10.04 -5.28 -1.74
N TRP A 28 9.68 -6.50 -2.17
CA TRP A 28 9.10 -7.52 -1.30
C TRP A 28 10.02 -7.91 -0.14
N ASN A 29 11.32 -8.08 -0.42
CA ASN A 29 12.30 -8.34 0.65
C ASN A 29 12.42 -7.13 1.59
N LEU A 30 12.34 -5.90 1.07
CA LEU A 30 12.32 -4.70 1.93
C LEU A 30 11.06 -4.65 2.80
N HIS A 31 9.88 -4.96 2.25
CA HIS A 31 8.63 -5.10 3.00
C HIS A 31 8.80 -6.05 4.20
N LEU A 32 9.34 -7.25 3.97
CA LEU A 32 9.60 -8.23 5.05
C LEU A 32 10.61 -7.70 6.07
N GLY A 33 11.63 -6.98 5.59
CA GLY A 33 12.62 -6.30 6.43
C GLY A 33 11.99 -5.25 7.34
N ILE A 34 11.10 -4.40 6.81
CA ILE A 34 10.38 -3.36 7.56
C ILE A 34 9.44 -4.01 8.58
N LYS A 35 8.63 -4.97 8.15
CA LYS A 35 7.71 -5.72 9.01
C LYS A 35 8.45 -6.30 10.23
N SER A 36 9.59 -6.94 10.00
CA SER A 36 10.44 -7.47 11.08
C SER A 36 11.07 -6.36 11.94
N ALA A 37 11.61 -5.31 11.34
CA ALA A 37 12.32 -4.23 12.03
C ALA A 37 11.42 -3.42 13.00
N PHE A 38 10.15 -3.29 12.64
CA PHE A 38 9.13 -2.61 13.43
C PHE A 38 8.20 -3.56 14.20
N SER A 39 8.33 -4.88 14.00
CA SER A 39 7.46 -5.89 14.62
C SER A 39 5.99 -5.65 14.31
N LEU A 40 5.69 -5.35 13.05
CA LEU A 40 4.32 -5.07 12.60
C LEU A 40 3.45 -6.34 12.68
N PRO A 41 2.20 -6.22 13.16
CA PRO A 41 1.30 -7.35 13.33
C PRO A 41 0.70 -7.80 11.99
N GLY A 42 0.34 -9.08 11.90
CA GLY A 42 -0.47 -9.63 10.81
C GLY A 42 0.27 -9.84 9.49
N ASP A 43 -0.48 -10.22 8.46
CA ASP A 43 -0.06 -10.27 7.06
C ASP A 43 -1.00 -9.33 6.29
N GLU A 44 -0.72 -8.05 6.44
CA GLU A 44 -1.53 -6.99 5.87
C GLU A 44 -1.09 -6.63 4.44
N LEU A 45 -2.06 -6.19 3.63
CA LEU A 45 -1.77 -5.58 2.34
C LEU A 45 -0.94 -4.30 2.53
N SER A 46 -0.06 -4.03 1.58
CA SER A 46 0.89 -2.92 1.67
C SER A 46 1.25 -2.41 0.29
N SER A 47 1.79 -1.19 0.23
CA SER A 47 2.24 -0.59 -1.03
C SER A 47 3.44 0.31 -0.78
N PHE A 48 4.40 0.27 -1.71
CA PHE A 48 5.43 1.30 -1.82
C PHE A 48 4.96 2.37 -2.80
N PHE A 49 5.43 3.60 -2.61
CA PHE A 49 5.17 4.69 -3.53
C PHE A 49 6.51 5.36 -3.84
N PHE A 50 6.87 5.44 -5.11
CA PHE A 50 7.97 6.31 -5.52
C PHE A 50 7.70 7.73 -5.06
N SER A 51 8.73 8.42 -4.58
CA SER A 51 8.57 9.78 -4.05
C SER A 51 9.61 10.73 -4.60
N ASP A 52 9.18 11.98 -4.78
CA ASP A 52 10.10 13.07 -5.10
C ASP A 52 10.85 13.57 -3.85
N ASN A 53 11.65 14.63 -4.03
CA ASN A 53 12.42 15.23 -2.94
C ASN A 53 11.56 15.79 -1.80
N ASP A 54 10.30 16.12 -2.08
CA ASP A 54 9.33 16.70 -1.15
C ASP A 54 8.39 15.63 -0.54
N TRP A 55 8.68 14.34 -0.76
CA TRP A 55 7.89 13.19 -0.29
C TRP A 55 6.49 13.10 -0.90
N ASN A 56 6.26 13.70 -2.07
CA ASN A 56 5.00 13.51 -2.80
C ASN A 56 4.97 12.10 -3.42
N GLU A 57 3.83 11.43 -3.30
CA GLU A 57 3.61 10.10 -3.89
C GLU A 57 3.45 10.21 -5.41
N LEU A 58 4.18 9.38 -6.15
CA LEU A 58 4.16 9.33 -7.61
C LEU A 58 3.48 8.04 -8.08
N GLN A 59 4.26 6.98 -8.32
CA GLN A 59 3.77 5.67 -8.75
C GLN A 59 3.71 4.72 -7.56
N ALA A 60 2.59 3.99 -7.44
CA ALA A 60 2.39 2.95 -6.45
C ALA A 60 2.94 1.59 -6.94
N VAL A 61 3.42 0.78 -6.00
CA VAL A 61 3.91 -0.58 -6.21
C VAL A 61 3.27 -1.45 -5.12
N PRO A 62 2.10 -2.04 -5.41
CA PRO A 62 1.35 -2.81 -4.43
C PRO A 62 2.01 -4.16 -4.15
N LEU A 63 1.64 -4.75 -3.01
CA LEU A 63 2.11 -6.07 -2.61
C LEU A 63 1.60 -7.18 -3.53
N GLU A 64 0.32 -7.10 -3.88
CA GLU A 64 -0.38 -8.01 -4.77
C GLU A 64 -0.89 -7.24 -5.97
N ASP A 65 -1.13 -7.93 -7.06
CA ASP A 65 -1.64 -7.30 -8.27
C ASP A 65 -3.09 -6.86 -8.04
N MET A 66 -3.36 -5.60 -8.36
CA MET A 66 -4.66 -4.93 -8.20
C MET A 66 -5.23 -4.51 -9.56
N SER A 67 -4.61 -4.87 -10.67
CA SER A 67 -5.08 -4.55 -12.01
C SER A 67 -6.17 -5.52 -12.47
N ASP A 68 -7.03 -5.07 -13.38
CA ASP A 68 -8.13 -5.89 -13.92
C ASP A 68 -7.61 -6.95 -14.93
N ASP A 69 -6.48 -6.66 -15.57
CA ASP A 69 -5.80 -7.47 -16.58
C ASP A 69 -4.78 -8.47 -16.00
N GLY A 70 -4.39 -8.31 -14.74
CA GLY A 70 -3.48 -9.24 -14.04
C GLY A 70 -2.02 -9.14 -14.48
N ASP A 71 -1.60 -7.98 -14.99
CA ASP A 71 -0.22 -7.69 -15.42
C ASP A 71 0.40 -6.48 -14.69
N GLY A 72 -0.16 -6.10 -13.53
CA GLY A 72 0.34 -5.01 -12.72
C GLY A 72 1.69 -5.32 -12.07
N GLU A 73 2.61 -4.36 -12.07
CA GLU A 73 3.89 -4.48 -11.36
C GLU A 73 3.66 -4.54 -9.84
N ILE A 74 4.23 -5.57 -9.20
CA ILE A 74 4.17 -5.74 -7.75
C ILE A 74 5.55 -5.67 -7.09
N MET A 75 5.56 -5.65 -5.76
CA MET A 75 6.81 -5.55 -4.98
C MET A 75 7.84 -6.66 -5.29
N SER A 76 7.41 -7.81 -5.82
CA SER A 76 8.33 -8.89 -6.21
C SER A 76 9.03 -8.66 -7.55
N ASP A 77 8.54 -7.74 -8.36
CA ASP A 77 9.06 -7.52 -9.71
C ASP A 77 10.11 -6.41 -9.75
N ILE A 78 10.05 -5.50 -8.77
CA ILE A 78 10.94 -4.34 -8.70
C ILE A 78 12.12 -4.63 -7.78
N TYR A 79 13.33 -4.58 -8.34
CA TYR A 79 14.57 -4.69 -7.59
C TYR A 79 14.89 -3.42 -6.81
N LEU A 80 15.70 -3.54 -5.76
CA LEU A 80 16.07 -2.41 -4.91
C LEU A 80 16.83 -1.32 -5.67
N ASN A 81 17.66 -1.68 -6.64
CA ASN A 81 18.35 -0.73 -7.50
C ASN A 81 17.44 0.00 -8.50
N GLU A 82 16.23 -0.51 -8.75
CA GLU A 82 15.19 0.18 -9.54
C GLU A 82 14.36 1.08 -8.63
N GLY A 83 13.98 0.59 -7.44
CA GLY A 83 13.25 1.35 -6.42
C GLY A 83 14.05 2.53 -5.84
N PHE A 84 15.35 2.33 -5.65
CA PHE A 84 16.29 3.30 -5.07
C PHE A 84 17.52 3.44 -5.97
N PRO A 85 17.40 4.17 -7.10
CA PRO A 85 18.43 4.21 -8.14
C PRO A 85 19.71 4.94 -7.71
N GLU A 86 19.63 5.83 -6.72
CA GLU A 86 20.76 6.60 -6.23
C GLU A 86 20.62 6.95 -4.74
N ILE A 87 21.74 7.30 -4.10
CA ILE A 87 21.75 7.79 -2.72
C ILE A 87 20.87 9.04 -2.62
N GLY A 88 19.98 9.06 -1.64
CA GLY A 88 18.96 10.09 -1.45
C GLY A 88 17.64 9.79 -2.15
N ALA A 89 17.52 8.70 -2.92
CA ALA A 89 16.24 8.23 -3.45
C ALA A 89 15.24 7.94 -2.31
N LYS A 90 13.98 8.30 -2.54
CA LYS A 90 12.91 8.28 -1.55
C LYS A 90 11.73 7.45 -2.02
N MET A 91 11.15 6.72 -1.09
CA MET A 91 9.86 6.07 -1.26
C MET A 91 9.02 6.21 0.00
N ARG A 92 7.71 6.33 -0.14
CA ARG A 92 6.77 6.11 0.97
C ARG A 92 6.37 4.64 1.00
N PHE A 93 6.06 4.15 2.18
CA PHE A 93 5.59 2.78 2.38
C PHE A 93 4.39 2.79 3.31
N THR A 94 3.31 2.13 2.90
CA THR A 94 2.11 1.96 3.72
C THR A 94 1.90 0.49 4.04
N TYR A 95 1.54 0.19 5.29
CA TYR A 95 1.28 -1.17 5.75
C TYR A 95 -0.08 -1.25 6.46
N GLY A 96 -0.97 -2.10 5.93
CA GLY A 96 -2.35 -2.26 6.38
C GLY A 96 -3.29 -1.18 5.90
N PHE A 97 -4.47 -1.59 5.44
CA PHE A 97 -5.54 -0.67 5.02
C PHE A 97 -6.34 -0.10 6.20
N MET A 98 -6.44 -0.84 7.32
CA MET A 98 -7.21 -0.40 8.48
C MET A 98 -6.37 0.45 9.44
N ASP A 99 -5.18 -0.04 9.78
CA ASP A 99 -4.29 0.64 10.72
C ASP A 99 -3.47 1.74 10.05
N LEU A 100 -3.23 1.67 8.73
CA LEU A 100 -2.52 2.69 7.93
C LEU A 100 -1.18 3.11 8.55
N TRP A 101 -0.29 2.15 8.77
CA TRP A 101 1.08 2.47 9.15
C TRP A 101 1.79 3.14 7.98
N GLU A 102 2.28 4.37 8.15
CA GLU A 102 2.97 5.11 7.10
C GLU A 102 4.45 5.27 7.44
N PHE A 103 5.30 5.04 6.46
CA PHE A 103 6.75 5.14 6.59
C PHE A 103 7.37 5.95 5.46
N PHE A 104 8.49 6.59 5.79
CA PHE A 104 9.38 7.26 4.86
C PHE A 104 10.66 6.43 4.73
N CYS A 105 10.99 6.03 3.51
CA CYS A 105 12.16 5.21 3.19
C CYS A 105 13.15 6.05 2.37
N GLU A 106 14.40 6.11 2.79
CA GLU A 106 15.47 6.85 2.08
C GLU A 106 16.74 6.00 1.98
N LEU A 107 17.31 5.92 0.79
CA LEU A 107 18.62 5.28 0.59
C LEU A 107 19.74 6.20 1.09
N LEU A 108 20.42 5.81 2.17
CA LEU A 108 21.48 6.64 2.77
C LEU A 108 22.86 6.36 2.19
N GLU A 109 23.19 5.07 2.02
CA GLU A 109 24.53 4.62 1.68
C GLU A 109 24.47 3.34 0.86
N GLU A 110 25.46 3.15 0.00
CA GLU A 110 25.74 1.90 -0.71
C GLU A 110 27.13 1.41 -0.32
N GLU A 111 27.24 0.17 0.14
CA GLU A 111 28.51 -0.44 0.56
C GLU A 111 28.70 -1.83 -0.05
N PRO A 112 29.96 -2.34 -0.12
CA PRO A 112 30.23 -3.71 -0.53
C PRO A 112 29.57 -4.73 0.41
N GLU A 113 29.12 -5.86 -0.14
CA GLU A 113 28.55 -6.95 0.64
C GLU A 113 29.58 -7.50 1.65
N LYS A 114 29.13 -7.70 2.90
CA LYS A 114 29.96 -8.28 3.96
C LYS A 114 29.79 -9.80 3.94
N PRO A 115 30.89 -10.59 3.99
CA PRO A 115 30.80 -12.04 4.02
C PRO A 115 30.08 -12.50 5.29
N ALA A 116 29.31 -13.59 5.17
CA ALA A 116 28.58 -14.24 6.26
C ALA A 116 27.47 -13.39 6.93
N VAL A 117 27.00 -12.32 6.27
CA VAL A 117 25.80 -11.58 6.69
C VAL A 117 24.59 -12.04 5.87
N ILE A 118 23.46 -12.26 6.56
CA ILE A 118 22.17 -12.57 5.93
C ILE A 118 21.35 -11.28 5.86
N TYR A 119 20.87 -10.95 4.66
CA TYR A 119 20.10 -9.74 4.38
C TYR A 119 18.64 -10.10 4.02
N PRO A 120 17.64 -9.25 4.33
CA PRO A 120 17.78 -7.96 5.01
C PRO A 120 18.05 -8.10 6.51
N ILE A 121 18.72 -7.10 7.10
CA ILE A 121 18.99 -7.03 8.54
C ILE A 121 18.85 -5.60 9.06
N THR A 122 18.23 -5.44 10.24
CA THR A 122 18.18 -4.14 10.93
C THR A 122 19.50 -3.89 11.66
N ILE A 123 20.25 -2.88 11.22
CA ILE A 123 21.55 -2.52 11.79
C ILE A 123 21.45 -1.43 12.87
N PHE A 124 20.37 -0.65 12.88
CA PHE A 124 20.15 0.40 13.86
C PHE A 124 18.67 0.55 14.22
N ARG A 125 18.40 0.89 15.47
CA ARG A 125 17.04 1.12 15.99
C ARG A 125 17.02 2.38 16.86
N PHE A 126 16.07 3.27 16.58
CA PHE A 126 15.79 4.44 17.40
C PHE A 126 14.29 4.59 17.65
N GLY A 127 13.93 5.00 18.87
CA GLY A 127 12.53 5.13 19.28
C GLY A 127 11.83 3.78 19.53
N LYS A 128 10.73 3.84 20.28
CA LYS A 128 9.89 2.67 20.60
C LYS A 128 8.70 2.64 19.64
N VAL A 129 8.47 1.49 19.00
CA VAL A 129 7.29 1.33 18.12
C VAL A 129 6.04 1.26 19.00
N PRO A 130 5.00 2.04 18.71
CA PRO A 130 3.73 1.95 19.44
C PRO A 130 3.04 0.60 19.18
N LEU A 131 2.07 0.24 20.02
CA LEU A 131 1.29 -0.99 19.86
C LEU A 131 0.24 -0.90 18.75
N LYS A 132 -0.09 0.33 18.32
CA LYS A 132 -1.05 0.65 17.27
C LYS A 132 -0.44 1.70 16.36
N ALA A 133 -0.93 1.78 15.13
CA ALA A 133 -0.49 2.80 14.21
C ALA A 133 -0.66 4.21 14.81
N PRO A 134 0.35 5.09 14.68
CA PRO A 134 0.24 6.47 15.11
C PRO A 134 -0.87 7.21 14.36
N ASN A 135 -1.48 8.20 15.02
CA ASN A 135 -2.21 9.23 14.28
C ASN A 135 -1.19 10.08 13.51
N LYS A 136 -1.43 10.29 12.22
CA LYS A 136 -0.58 11.09 11.31
C LYS A 136 -0.06 12.36 11.99
N SER A 137 1.24 12.61 11.87
CA SER A 137 1.83 13.85 12.38
C SER A 137 1.43 14.98 11.41
N GLY A 138 0.48 15.81 11.84
CA GLY A 138 -0.31 16.71 10.98
C GLY A 138 0.45 17.48 9.89
N SER A 139 -0.03 17.37 8.65
CA SER A 139 -0.59 18.49 7.86
C SER A 139 -0.93 18.05 6.42
N SER A 140 -1.74 17.00 6.23
CA SER A 140 -2.43 16.80 4.96
C SER A 140 -3.85 17.34 5.08
N ASN A 141 -4.18 18.32 4.25
CA ASN A 141 -5.52 18.89 4.11
C ASN A 141 -6.48 17.90 3.39
N SER A 142 -6.31 16.61 3.62
CA SER A 142 -7.28 15.59 3.23
C SER A 142 -8.50 15.82 4.10
N LYS A 143 -9.52 16.46 3.53
CA LYS A 143 -10.87 16.52 4.10
C LYS A 143 -11.28 15.09 4.37
N VAL A 144 -11.07 14.64 5.60
CA VAL A 144 -11.85 13.54 6.15
C VAL A 144 -13.27 14.06 6.07
N VAL A 145 -14.05 13.56 5.11
CA VAL A 145 -15.49 13.67 5.17
C VAL A 145 -15.85 12.91 6.43
N LYS A 146 -15.96 13.64 7.54
CA LYS A 146 -16.66 13.13 8.71
C LYS A 146 -18.06 12.86 8.19
N LEU A 147 -18.38 11.59 7.95
CA LEU A 147 -19.78 11.19 7.99
C LEU A 147 -20.32 11.76 9.31
N PRO A 148 -21.37 12.58 9.29
CA PRO A 148 -21.95 13.02 10.53
C PRO A 148 -22.45 11.74 11.21
N THR A 149 -21.83 11.38 12.33
CA THR A 149 -22.49 10.55 13.34
C THR A 149 -23.57 11.43 13.93
N ALA A 150 -24.63 11.66 13.16
CA ALA A 150 -25.88 12.15 13.69
C ALA A 150 -26.37 11.02 14.60
N GLU A 151 -26.47 11.31 15.89
CA GLU A 151 -27.40 10.62 16.76
C GLU A 151 -28.78 10.80 16.12
N MET A 152 -29.15 9.89 15.23
CA MET A 152 -30.45 9.92 14.58
C MET A 152 -31.47 9.51 15.63
N ASN A 153 -32.09 10.52 16.23
CA ASN A 153 -33.30 10.34 17.01
C ASN A 153 -34.38 9.84 16.04
N PHE A 154 -34.83 8.61 16.23
CA PHE A 154 -35.71 7.87 15.30
C PHE A 154 -37.16 8.42 15.23
N ASP A 155 -37.46 9.48 15.98
CA ASP A 155 -38.81 10.03 16.14
C ASP A 155 -39.16 11.17 15.15
N ASP A 156 -38.26 11.56 14.24
CA ASP A 156 -38.44 12.72 13.35
C ASP A 156 -38.34 12.36 11.84
N LEU A 157 -38.74 11.14 11.47
CA LEU A 157 -38.74 10.63 10.10
C LEU A 157 -40.05 10.88 9.33
N ASP A 158 -41.00 11.63 9.87
CA ASP A 158 -42.33 11.81 9.27
C ASP A 158 -42.42 12.95 8.23
N ASP A 159 -41.34 13.70 7.95
CA ASP A 159 -41.40 14.86 7.04
C ASP A 159 -40.26 14.94 6.01
N VAL A 160 -39.65 13.80 5.67
CA VAL A 160 -38.74 13.72 4.51
C VAL A 160 -39.55 13.54 3.22
N ASP A 161 -39.83 14.64 2.53
CA ASP A 161 -40.37 14.68 1.16
C ASP A 161 -39.35 14.02 0.20
N PHE A 162 -39.44 12.70 0.07
CA PHE A 162 -38.70 11.92 -0.91
C PHE A 162 -39.26 12.27 -2.29
N LYS A 163 -38.68 13.25 -2.96
CA LYS A 163 -38.88 13.42 -4.41
C LYS A 163 -38.19 12.26 -5.11
N GLU A 164 -39.01 11.27 -5.42
CA GLU A 164 -38.73 10.16 -6.32
C GLU A 164 -38.66 10.73 -7.74
N ASP A 165 -37.45 11.07 -8.22
CA ASP A 165 -37.20 11.22 -9.66
C ASP A 165 -36.98 9.81 -10.21
N THR A 166 -38.09 9.11 -10.41
CA THR A 166 -38.20 7.91 -11.25
C THR A 166 -38.85 8.28 -12.57
N ASP A 167 -38.41 7.61 -13.63
CA ASP A 167 -39.04 7.50 -14.96
C ASP A 167 -38.47 8.40 -16.07
N ASP A 168 -37.40 7.91 -16.70
CA ASP A 168 -37.42 7.65 -18.16
C ASP A 168 -36.25 6.71 -18.52
N PHE A 169 -36.43 5.40 -18.27
CA PHE A 169 -35.71 4.35 -18.99
C PHE A 169 -36.78 3.64 -19.83
N ASP A 170 -36.91 4.07 -21.08
CA ASP A 170 -37.69 3.35 -22.09
C ASP A 170 -37.08 1.96 -22.28
N ASP A 171 -37.91 0.98 -21.94
CA ASP A 171 -37.76 -0.45 -22.14
C ASP A 171 -38.22 -0.76 -23.56
N ASP A 172 -37.28 -0.97 -24.49
CA ASP A 172 -37.56 -1.67 -25.75
C ASP A 172 -36.85 -3.02 -25.71
N GLU A 173 -37.68 -4.05 -25.49
CA GLU A 173 -37.40 -5.48 -25.65
C GLU A 173 -36.97 -5.85 -27.10
N ASP A 174 -36.54 -7.11 -27.25
CA ASP A 174 -36.25 -7.90 -28.47
C ASP A 174 -34.77 -7.85 -28.94
N ASP A 175 -34.00 -8.94 -29.06
CA ASP A 175 -34.28 -10.36 -29.26
C ASP A 175 -33.17 -11.23 -28.62
N PHE A 176 -33.56 -12.19 -27.79
CA PHE A 176 -32.70 -13.29 -27.31
C PHE A 176 -32.76 -14.44 -28.33
N ASP A 177 -31.75 -14.56 -29.20
CA ASP A 177 -31.60 -15.70 -30.12
C ASP A 177 -30.78 -16.80 -29.45
N ASP A 178 -31.48 -17.77 -28.84
CA ASP A 178 -30.93 -18.99 -28.27
C ASP A 178 -30.51 -19.98 -29.37
N GLY A 179 -29.29 -19.80 -29.89
CA GLY A 179 -28.61 -20.76 -30.77
C GLY A 179 -27.76 -21.77 -29.99
N TYR A 180 -28.40 -22.69 -29.26
CA TYR A 180 -27.75 -23.91 -28.76
C TYR A 180 -27.27 -24.77 -29.95
N ASN A 181 -25.96 -24.97 -30.08
CA ASN A 181 -25.42 -26.15 -30.76
C ASN A 181 -24.29 -26.76 -29.93
N ASP A 182 -24.69 -27.61 -28.98
CA ASP A 182 -23.83 -28.64 -28.39
C ASP A 182 -23.58 -29.72 -29.46
N GLU A 183 -22.37 -29.76 -30.02
CA GLU A 183 -21.81 -31.00 -30.55
C GLU A 183 -20.53 -31.32 -29.76
N ILE A 184 -20.74 -32.05 -28.66
CA ILE A 184 -19.74 -32.90 -28.04
C ILE A 184 -19.64 -34.15 -28.92
N GLU A 185 -18.56 -34.29 -29.68
CA GLU A 185 -18.07 -35.60 -30.11
C GLU A 185 -16.82 -35.94 -29.30
N GLU A 186 -17.03 -36.61 -28.16
CA GLU A 186 -16.11 -37.64 -27.70
C GLU A 186 -16.73 -38.99 -28.08
N ASP A 187 -16.06 -39.75 -28.94
CA ASP A 187 -15.90 -41.19 -28.72
C ASP A 187 -14.81 -41.79 -29.65
N ILE A 188 -13.77 -42.32 -28.99
CA ILE A 188 -12.96 -43.51 -29.32
C ILE A 188 -11.90 -43.41 -30.43
#